data_AF-A0A841VDL8-F1
#
_entry.id   AF-A0A841VDL8-F1
#
_cell.length_a   1.000
_cell.length_b   1.000
_cell.length_c   1.000
_cell.angle_alpha   90.00
_cell.angle_beta   90.00
_cell.angle_gamma   90.00
#
_symmetry.space_group_name_H-M   'P 1'
#
loop_
_entity.id
_entity.type
_entity.pdbx_description
1 polymer ?
#
loop_
_entity_poly.entity_id
_entity_poly.type
_entity_poly.pdbx_seq_one_letter_code
_entity_poly.pdbx_strand_id
1 'polypeptide(L)'
;MFSSRIGWLMTATLTLVSLGSNIQSVKAQVNYTFSVDYNTLVNIDTTYRPDLGIVRATIKGESTQLAPYGLDSFVSETYGKLEPIENPLINKYTFNSNPSVFGLDEEPAFFDRYYGGANELFGKASDSAEINFAEGIIKGSGTITIFGGTGLFQNATGTITFTQQDQLNPPGSPSQGLAKLNFNLQTPQQVPEPTANTSLILMGLMGTSLVISRRYKKVISVSIPQKTCK
;
A
#
# COMPACT_ATOMS: atom_id res chain seq x y z
N MET A 1 -36.49 -0.81 -62.22
CA MET A 1 -35.27 -0.12 -61.76
C MET A 1 -35.22 -0.20 -60.25
N PHE A 2 -34.11 -0.73 -59.74
CA PHE A 2 -33.77 -0.87 -58.33
C PHE A 2 -33.69 0.50 -57.63
N SER A 3 -34.13 0.60 -56.37
CA SER A 3 -33.21 0.84 -55.25
C SER A 3 -33.93 1.23 -53.94
N SER A 4 -33.22 0.88 -52.87
CA SER A 4 -33.17 1.60 -51.58
C SER A 4 -34.28 1.36 -50.57
N ARG A 5 -34.15 0.25 -49.82
CA ARG A 5 -34.48 0.17 -48.38
C ARG A 5 -33.45 -0.70 -47.65
N ILE A 6 -32.17 -0.41 -47.88
CA ILE A 6 -31.05 -0.97 -47.10
C ILE A 6 -30.51 0.20 -46.28
N GLY A 7 -31.04 0.42 -45.08
CA GLY A 7 -30.61 1.56 -44.28
C GLY A 7 -30.89 1.48 -42.78
N TRP A 8 -31.54 0.42 -42.29
CA TRP A 8 -32.06 0.43 -40.92
C TRP A 8 -31.90 -0.90 -40.17
N LEU A 9 -30.83 -1.65 -40.47
CA LEU A 9 -30.48 -2.88 -39.73
C LEU A 9 -29.03 -2.91 -39.21
N MET A 10 -28.20 -1.89 -39.50
CA MET A 10 -26.79 -1.87 -39.08
C MET A 10 -26.53 -1.14 -37.76
N THR A 11 -27.51 -0.45 -37.18
CA THR A 11 -27.30 0.34 -35.94
C THR A 11 -27.53 -0.47 -34.66
N ALA A 12 -28.19 -1.63 -34.73
CA ALA A 12 -28.56 -2.42 -33.55
C ALA A 12 -27.54 -3.50 -33.16
N THR A 13 -26.62 -3.87 -34.05
CA THR A 13 -25.59 -4.89 -33.79
C THR A 13 -24.28 -4.30 -33.26
N LEU A 14 -24.03 -3.00 -33.45
CA LEU A 14 -22.78 -2.34 -33.03
C LEU A 14 -22.78 -1.85 -31.57
N THR A 15 -23.93 -1.78 -30.90
CA THR A 15 -24.02 -1.34 -29.49
C THR A 15 -23.94 -2.49 -28.48
N LEU A 16 -24.08 -3.75 -28.90
CA LEU A 16 -23.98 -4.91 -28.00
C LEU A 16 -22.56 -5.50 -27.89
N VAL A 17 -21.68 -5.22 -28.86
CA VAL A 17 -20.29 -5.71 -28.82
C VAL A 17 -19.37 -4.79 -28.00
N SER A 18 -19.72 -3.50 -27.81
CA SER A 18 -18.86 -2.58 -27.06
C SER A 18 -18.96 -2.68 -25.53
N LEU A 19 -19.88 -3.49 -24.99
CA LEU A 19 -20.05 -3.70 -23.55
C LEU A 19 -19.17 -4.84 -22.98
N GLY A 20 -18.47 -5.60 -23.83
CA GLY A 20 -17.72 -6.78 -23.39
C GLY A 20 -16.20 -6.62 -23.26
N SER A 21 -15.60 -5.55 -23.80
CA SER A 21 -14.15 -5.54 -24.07
C SER A 21 -13.30 -4.63 -23.18
N ASN A 22 -13.86 -4.01 -22.13
CA ASN A 22 -13.08 -3.17 -21.20
C ASN A 22 -13.49 -3.39 -19.73
N ILE A 23 -13.50 -4.64 -19.27
CA ILE A 23 -13.47 -4.91 -17.82
C ILE A 23 -12.02 -4.73 -17.38
N GLN A 24 -11.64 -3.48 -17.14
CA GLN A 24 -10.37 -3.17 -16.49
C GLN A 24 -10.55 -3.57 -15.02
N SER A 25 -9.85 -4.62 -14.59
CA SER A 25 -9.84 -5.04 -13.18
C SER A 25 -9.35 -3.86 -12.33
N VAL A 26 -10.27 -3.21 -11.61
CA VAL A 26 -9.93 -2.14 -10.67
C VAL A 26 -9.51 -2.81 -9.38
N LYS A 27 -8.20 -2.76 -9.07
CA LYS A 27 -7.71 -3.10 -7.73
C LYS A 27 -8.09 -1.96 -6.80
N ALA A 28 -8.96 -2.21 -5.83
CA ALA A 28 -9.18 -1.26 -4.75
C ALA A 28 -7.93 -1.21 -3.86
N GLN A 29 -7.78 -0.13 -3.11
CA GLN A 29 -6.71 0.04 -2.13
C GLN A 29 -7.34 0.38 -0.79
N VAL A 30 -6.84 -0.26 0.27
CA VAL A 30 -7.18 0.11 1.66
C VAL A 30 -6.03 0.92 2.22
N ASN A 31 -6.35 2.10 2.77
CA ASN A 31 -5.38 2.97 3.42
C ASN A 31 -5.45 2.78 4.93
N TYR A 32 -4.28 2.68 5.57
CA TYR A 32 -4.14 2.63 7.02
C TYR A 32 -3.25 3.80 7.45
N THR A 33 -3.80 4.69 8.26
CA THR A 33 -3.07 5.82 8.82
C THR A 33 -3.28 5.87 10.33
N PHE A 34 -2.19 5.74 11.09
CA PHE A 34 -2.23 5.72 12.55
C PHE A 34 -0.87 6.11 13.13
N SER A 35 -0.82 6.39 14.43
CA SER A 35 0.41 6.74 15.15
C SER A 35 0.51 5.93 16.44
N VAL A 36 1.72 5.54 16.81
CA VAL A 36 2.02 4.72 17.99
C VAL A 36 3.31 5.22 18.63
N ASP A 37 3.31 5.29 19.96
CA ASP A 37 4.50 5.61 20.75
C ASP A 37 5.11 4.30 21.30
N TYR A 38 6.43 4.13 21.12
CA TYR A 38 7.20 2.96 21.56
C TYR A 38 8.29 3.36 22.54
N ASN A 39 8.46 2.58 23.61
CA ASN A 39 9.67 2.60 24.41
C ASN A 39 10.80 1.96 23.59
N THR A 40 11.93 2.64 23.49
CA THR A 40 13.06 2.22 22.67
C THR A 40 14.27 1.77 23.49
N LEU A 41 14.96 0.76 22.97
CA LEU A 41 16.30 0.35 23.40
C LEU A 41 17.23 0.45 22.20
N VAL A 42 18.19 1.37 22.26
CA VAL A 42 19.14 1.66 21.19
C VAL A 42 20.51 1.13 21.56
N ASN A 43 21.06 0.26 20.72
CA ASN A 43 22.45 -0.18 20.82
C ASN A 43 23.22 0.29 19.59
N ILE A 44 24.33 1.00 19.78
CA ILE A 44 25.22 1.45 18.71
C ILE A 44 26.56 0.74 18.89
N ASP A 45 26.88 -0.19 17.99
CA ASP A 45 28.16 -0.85 17.91
C ASP A 45 29.14 -0.01 17.08
N THR A 46 30.04 0.68 17.79
CA THR A 46 31.10 1.50 17.21
C THR A 46 32.32 0.69 16.77
N THR A 47 32.32 -0.63 16.99
CA THR A 47 33.47 -1.53 16.70
C THR A 47 33.35 -2.27 15.38
N TYR A 48 32.21 -2.22 14.72
CA TYR A 48 31.92 -3.01 13.52
C TYR A 48 32.88 -2.74 12.35
N ARG A 49 33.07 -1.47 11.94
CA ARG A 49 33.99 -1.06 10.86
C ARG A 49 34.62 0.31 11.14
N PRO A 50 35.48 0.40 12.19
CA PRO A 50 36.09 1.66 12.60
C PRO A 50 37.04 2.22 11.53
N ASP A 51 37.59 1.35 10.67
CA ASP A 51 38.44 1.70 9.53
C ASP A 51 37.73 2.62 8.52
N LEU A 52 36.41 2.47 8.40
CA LEU A 52 35.58 3.26 7.48
C LEU A 52 34.71 4.30 8.20
N GLY A 53 34.82 4.40 9.52
CA GLY A 53 33.92 5.23 10.34
C GLY A 53 32.45 4.77 10.25
N ILE A 54 32.23 3.47 10.06
CA ILE A 54 30.90 2.86 9.99
C ILE A 54 30.59 2.15 11.29
N VAL A 55 29.39 2.43 11.81
CA VAL A 55 28.82 1.80 12.99
C VAL A 55 27.62 0.95 12.61
N ARG A 56 27.19 0.06 13.50
CA ARG A 56 25.89 -0.62 13.39
C ARG A 56 24.98 -0.15 14.51
N ALA A 57 23.72 0.13 14.17
CA ALA A 57 22.70 0.42 15.17
C ALA A 57 21.63 -0.67 15.15
N THR A 58 21.24 -1.12 16.34
CA THR A 58 20.09 -1.98 16.56
C THR A 58 19.14 -1.28 17.51
N ILE A 59 17.92 -1.03 17.04
CA ILE A 59 16.86 -0.42 17.82
C ILE A 59 15.76 -1.46 18.03
N LYS A 60 15.37 -1.64 19.29
CA LYS A 60 14.18 -2.43 19.65
C LYS A 60 13.14 -1.50 20.22
N GLY A 61 11.89 -1.69 19.82
CA GLY A 61 10.76 -0.93 20.34
C GLY A 61 9.68 -1.83 20.90
N GLU A 62 9.07 -1.40 22.00
CA GLU A 62 7.85 -1.99 22.55
C GLU A 62 6.81 -0.89 22.75
N SER A 63 5.59 -1.10 22.25
CA SER A 63 4.55 -0.08 22.23
C SER A 63 4.11 0.26 23.66
N THR A 64 3.99 1.55 23.96
CA THR A 64 3.54 2.03 25.29
C THR A 64 2.08 1.70 25.60
N GLN A 65 1.28 1.50 24.55
CA GLN A 65 -0.10 1.05 24.57
C GLN A 65 -0.28 0.03 23.44
N LEU A 66 -1.33 -0.81 23.52
CA LEU A 66 -1.63 -1.78 22.46
C LEU A 66 -1.68 -1.09 21.09
N ALA A 67 -0.76 -1.49 20.21
CA ALA A 67 -0.62 -0.91 18.90
C ALA A 67 -1.77 -1.40 17.98
N PRO A 68 -2.31 -0.52 17.10
CA PRO A 68 -3.25 -0.95 16.09
C PRO A 68 -2.70 -2.13 15.28
N TYR A 69 -3.60 -3.07 14.97
CA TYR A 69 -3.30 -4.23 14.14
C TYR A 69 -2.26 -5.21 14.72
N GLY A 70 -1.92 -5.09 16.01
CA GLY A 70 -0.99 -6.01 16.69
C GLY A 70 0.48 -5.78 16.33
N LEU A 71 0.85 -4.52 16.09
CA LEU A 71 2.23 -4.11 15.80
C LEU A 71 2.94 -3.64 17.08
N ASP A 72 2.83 -4.42 18.16
CA ASP A 72 3.21 -4.02 19.52
C ASP A 72 4.73 -3.94 19.74
N SER A 73 5.53 -4.43 18.80
CA SER A 73 6.99 -4.47 18.89
C SER A 73 7.64 -4.22 17.55
N PHE A 74 8.86 -3.71 17.57
CA PHE A 74 9.69 -3.65 16.38
C PHE A 74 11.17 -3.92 16.64
N VAL A 75 11.85 -4.35 15.58
CA VAL A 75 13.31 -4.39 15.48
C VAL A 75 13.71 -3.62 14.23
N SER A 76 14.71 -2.76 14.37
CA SER A 76 15.34 -2.04 13.26
C SER A 76 16.84 -2.20 13.35
N GLU A 77 17.47 -2.47 12.20
CA GLU A 77 18.91 -2.61 12.07
C GLU A 77 19.41 -1.74 10.91
N THR A 78 20.44 -0.95 11.19
CA THR A 78 21.00 0.00 10.21
C THR A 78 22.51 0.09 10.31
N TYR A 79 23.12 0.47 9.19
CA TYR A 79 24.50 0.97 9.16
C TYR A 79 24.46 2.47 9.40
N GLY A 80 25.41 2.97 10.19
CA GLY A 80 25.55 4.40 10.48
C GLY A 80 26.89 4.93 9.99
N LYS A 81 26.90 6.14 9.44
CA LYS A 81 28.13 6.86 9.10
C LYS A 81 28.18 8.16 9.87
N LEU A 82 29.29 8.38 10.56
CA LEU A 82 29.55 9.63 11.26
C LEU A 82 29.71 10.77 10.26
N GLU A 83 28.93 11.83 10.45
CA GLU A 83 29.07 13.08 9.69
C GLU A 83 30.29 13.87 10.16
N PRO A 84 30.82 14.80 9.35
CA PRO A 84 31.92 15.66 9.77
C PRO A 84 31.62 16.36 11.11
N ILE A 85 32.55 16.22 12.06
CA ILE A 85 32.39 16.80 13.40
C ILE A 85 32.63 18.30 13.32
N GLU A 86 31.56 19.09 13.44
CA GLU A 86 31.63 20.56 13.58
C GLU A 86 31.73 20.98 15.05
N ASN A 87 31.15 20.20 15.97
CA ASN A 87 31.15 20.44 17.41
C ASN A 87 31.51 19.14 18.14
N PRO A 88 32.60 19.09 18.93
CA PRO A 88 33.02 17.87 19.62
C PRO A 88 32.03 17.35 20.67
N LEU A 89 31.05 18.16 21.08
CA LEU A 89 29.98 17.76 22.01
C LEU A 89 28.77 17.16 21.28
N ILE A 90 28.73 17.21 19.95
CA ILE A 90 27.60 16.77 19.14
C ILE A 90 28.10 15.91 17.99
N ASN A 91 27.74 14.63 18.01
CA ASN A 91 27.99 13.73 16.89
C ASN A 91 26.70 13.51 16.11
N LYS A 92 26.76 13.73 14.80
CA LYS A 92 25.65 13.44 13.88
C LYS A 92 25.96 12.21 13.06
N TYR A 93 24.98 11.35 12.89
CA TYR A 93 25.08 10.14 12.11
C TYR A 93 23.96 10.10 11.08
N THR A 94 24.29 9.71 9.87
CA THR A 94 23.30 9.23 8.90
C THR A 94 23.20 7.72 8.99
N PHE A 95 21.98 7.18 9.03
CA PHE A 95 21.73 5.74 9.09
C PHE A 95 20.96 5.24 7.87
N ASN A 96 21.25 4.02 7.43
CA ASN A 96 20.51 3.36 6.35
C ASN A 96 20.54 1.84 6.49
N SER A 97 19.43 1.17 6.18
CA SER A 97 19.40 -0.30 6.14
C SER A 97 20.08 -0.87 4.89
N ASN A 98 20.22 -0.07 3.82
CA ASN A 98 20.96 -0.46 2.62
C ASN A 98 22.44 -0.06 2.73
N PRO A 99 23.37 -1.01 2.88
CA PRO A 99 24.80 -0.73 3.04
C PRO A 99 25.44 -0.09 1.80
N SER A 100 24.88 -0.29 0.60
CA SER A 100 25.40 0.31 -0.63
C SER A 100 25.38 1.85 -0.60
N VAL A 101 24.52 2.47 0.23
CA VAL A 101 24.49 3.93 0.45
C VAL A 101 25.83 4.44 1.02
N PHE A 102 26.56 3.57 1.73
CA PHE A 102 27.87 3.88 2.30
C PHE A 102 29.03 3.24 1.53
N GLY A 103 28.78 2.66 0.34
CA GLY A 103 29.79 1.96 -0.46
C GLY A 103 30.17 0.58 0.08
N LEU A 104 29.27 -0.05 0.85
CA LEU A 104 29.47 -1.39 1.42
C LEU A 104 28.68 -2.44 0.61
N ASP A 105 29.03 -2.59 -0.68
CA ASP A 105 28.24 -3.43 -1.61
C ASP A 105 28.28 -4.93 -1.31
N GLU A 106 29.27 -5.38 -0.53
CA GLU A 106 29.43 -6.78 -0.12
C GLU A 106 28.67 -7.11 1.18
N GLU A 107 28.19 -6.10 1.90
CA GLU A 107 27.49 -6.30 3.17
C GLU A 107 26.00 -6.59 2.95
N PRO A 108 25.37 -7.40 3.82
CA PRO A 108 23.95 -7.69 3.71
C PRO A 108 23.10 -6.47 4.06
N ALA A 109 22.06 -6.26 3.28
CA ALA A 109 21.03 -5.28 3.60
C ALA A 109 20.18 -5.73 4.79
N PHE A 110 19.90 -4.79 5.68
CA PHE A 110 18.97 -4.98 6.78
C PHE A 110 17.54 -4.63 6.36
N PHE A 111 16.60 -4.98 7.24
CA PHE A 111 15.22 -4.55 7.15
C PHE A 111 14.63 -4.45 8.55
N ASP A 112 13.65 -3.58 8.68
CA ASP A 112 12.87 -3.41 9.90
C ASP A 112 11.72 -4.41 9.91
N ARG A 113 11.37 -4.87 11.10
CA ARG A 113 10.23 -5.76 11.32
C ARG A 113 9.37 -5.20 12.45
N TYR A 114 8.08 -5.04 12.17
CA TYR A 114 7.04 -4.68 13.14
C TYR A 114 6.13 -5.87 13.36
N TYR A 115 5.88 -6.26 14.61
CA TYR A 115 5.21 -7.51 14.98
C TYR A 115 4.58 -7.43 16.38
N GLY A 116 3.90 -8.49 16.83
CA GLY A 116 3.33 -8.60 18.18
C GLY A 116 2.05 -9.45 18.22
N GLY A 117 1.23 -9.35 17.17
CA GLY A 117 0.01 -10.11 16.96
C GLY A 117 0.02 -10.92 15.67
N ALA A 118 -1.12 -10.95 14.98
CA ALA A 118 -1.32 -11.75 13.77
C ALA A 118 -0.81 -11.09 12.48
N ASN A 119 -0.40 -9.82 12.53
CA ASN A 119 0.07 -9.06 11.37
C ASN A 119 1.51 -8.61 11.59
N GLU A 120 2.25 -8.51 10.49
CA GLU A 120 3.61 -7.98 10.48
C GLU A 120 3.82 -7.01 9.32
N LEU A 121 4.79 -6.11 9.48
CA LEU A 121 5.28 -5.22 8.43
C LEU A 121 6.79 -5.35 8.28
N PHE A 122 7.26 -5.19 7.04
CA PHE A 122 8.67 -5.20 6.70
C PHE A 122 9.05 -3.91 5.97
N GLY A 123 10.15 -3.29 6.40
CA GLY A 123 10.56 -1.99 5.89
C GLY A 123 12.07 -1.81 5.77
N LYS A 124 12.50 -0.71 5.15
CA LYS A 124 13.91 -0.30 5.10
C LYS A 124 14.05 1.12 5.62
N ALA A 125 14.95 1.31 6.57
CA ALA A 125 15.18 2.58 7.24
C ALA A 125 16.14 3.49 6.46
N SER A 126 15.94 4.79 6.62
CA SER A 126 16.77 5.89 6.12
C SER A 126 16.62 7.06 7.08
N ASP A 127 17.60 7.24 7.95
CA ASP A 127 17.45 8.01 9.19
C ASP A 127 18.66 8.89 9.47
N SER A 128 18.51 9.72 10.49
CA SER A 128 19.58 10.51 11.08
C SER A 128 19.46 10.51 12.60
N ALA A 129 20.60 10.59 13.29
CA ALA A 129 20.61 10.82 14.72
C ALA A 129 21.67 11.84 15.12
N GLU A 130 21.33 12.61 16.15
CA GLU A 130 22.23 13.53 16.83
C GLU A 130 22.45 13.05 18.26
N ILE A 131 23.71 12.82 18.62
CA ILE A 131 24.13 12.47 19.97
C ILE A 131 24.74 13.73 20.60
N ASN A 132 24.06 14.30 21.58
CA ASN A 132 24.53 15.43 22.35
C ASN A 132 25.11 14.95 23.69
N PHE A 133 26.43 14.97 23.81
CA PHE A 133 27.14 14.49 25.00
C PHE A 133 27.00 15.44 26.19
N ALA A 134 26.72 16.73 25.96
CA ALA A 134 26.54 17.71 27.03
C ALA A 134 25.17 17.55 27.71
N GLU A 135 24.13 17.26 26.92
CA GLU A 135 22.78 17.00 27.42
C GLU A 135 22.59 15.55 27.84
N GLY A 136 23.43 14.64 27.34
CA GLY A 136 23.27 13.20 27.54
C GLY A 136 22.04 12.65 26.80
N ILE A 137 21.75 13.18 25.61
CA ILE A 137 20.54 12.84 24.84
C ILE A 137 20.91 12.41 23.42
N ILE A 138 20.17 11.44 22.91
CA ILE A 138 20.15 11.07 21.49
C ILE A 138 18.82 11.53 20.90
N LYS A 139 18.84 12.23 19.77
CA LYS A 139 17.65 12.60 19.00
C LYS A 139 17.72 11.95 17.63
N GLY A 140 16.73 11.13 17.30
CA GLY A 140 16.64 10.43 16.03
C GLY A 140 15.42 10.88 15.23
N SER A 141 15.55 10.88 13.90
CA SER A 141 14.38 10.99 13.01
C SER A 141 14.69 10.37 11.66
N GLY A 142 13.66 9.91 10.97
CA GLY A 142 13.85 9.22 9.71
C GLY A 142 12.56 8.76 9.07
N THR A 143 12.73 7.98 8.00
CA THR A 143 11.64 7.35 7.27
C THR A 143 11.97 5.89 7.01
N ILE A 144 11.00 5.03 7.31
CA ILE A 144 11.02 3.62 6.91
C ILE A 144 10.13 3.46 5.68
N THR A 145 10.68 2.88 4.62
CA THR A 145 9.92 2.51 3.43
C THR A 145 9.39 1.09 3.59
N ILE A 146 8.06 0.92 3.62
CA ILE A 146 7.40 -0.37 3.73
C ILE A 146 7.31 -1.03 2.36
N PHE A 147 7.79 -2.27 2.28
CA PHE A 147 7.81 -3.07 1.05
C PHE A 147 6.99 -4.36 1.16
N GLY A 148 6.42 -4.65 2.33
CA GLY A 148 5.55 -5.80 2.51
C GLY A 148 5.09 -6.00 3.94
N GLY A 149 4.36 -7.09 4.13
CA GLY A 149 3.82 -7.49 5.41
C GLY A 149 3.06 -8.81 5.32
N THR A 150 2.51 -9.25 6.44
CA THR A 150 1.69 -10.46 6.55
C THR A 150 0.29 -10.12 7.07
N GLY A 151 -0.65 -11.07 6.96
CA GLY A 151 -2.03 -10.88 7.41
C GLY A 151 -2.73 -9.75 6.64
N LEU A 152 -3.28 -8.78 7.36
CA LEU A 152 -3.94 -7.60 6.78
C LEU A 152 -3.00 -6.77 5.90
N PHE A 153 -1.70 -6.84 6.14
CA PHE A 153 -0.67 -6.07 5.44
C PHE A 153 0.02 -6.87 4.33
N GLN A 154 -0.60 -7.93 3.83
CA GLN A 154 -0.07 -8.67 2.69
C GLN A 154 0.10 -7.74 1.47
N ASN A 155 1.32 -7.70 0.93
CA ASN A 155 1.72 -6.78 -0.14
C ASN A 155 1.53 -5.29 0.21
N ALA A 156 1.62 -4.93 1.50
CA ALA A 156 1.57 -3.54 1.92
C ALA A 156 2.73 -2.73 1.33
N THR A 157 2.43 -1.50 0.95
CA THR A 157 3.42 -0.48 0.60
C THR A 157 3.14 0.78 1.39
N GLY A 158 4.16 1.62 1.61
CA GLY A 158 3.94 2.90 2.26
C GLY A 158 5.17 3.39 3.00
N THR A 159 4.94 4.27 3.96
CA THR A 159 6.00 4.90 4.73
C THR A 159 5.64 4.96 6.20
N ILE A 160 6.65 4.81 7.05
CA ILE A 160 6.58 5.19 8.46
C ILE A 160 7.54 6.37 8.65
N THR A 161 7.08 7.46 9.22
CA THR A 161 7.96 8.54 9.68
C THR A 161 8.07 8.48 11.18
N PHE A 162 9.23 8.83 11.73
CA PHE A 162 9.43 8.79 13.16
C PHE A 162 10.28 9.93 13.70
N THR A 163 10.07 10.20 14.97
CA THR A 163 10.93 11.02 15.82
C THR A 163 11.21 10.25 17.10
N GLN A 164 12.44 10.34 17.60
CA GLN A 164 12.89 9.60 18.76
C GLN A 164 13.74 10.48 19.66
N GLN A 165 13.61 10.31 20.96
CA GLN A 165 14.49 10.89 21.94
C GLN A 165 14.85 9.85 23.01
N ASP A 166 16.14 9.60 23.17
CA ASP A 166 16.67 8.66 24.16
C ASP A 166 17.61 9.35 25.13
N GLN A 167 17.65 8.83 26.36
CA GLN A 167 18.70 9.12 27.31
C GLN A 167 19.94 8.33 26.91
N LEU A 168 21.03 9.05 26.67
CA LEU A 168 22.34 8.45 26.36
C LEU A 168 22.83 7.69 27.60
N ASN A 169 23.04 6.38 27.42
CA ASN A 169 23.64 5.54 28.44
C ASN A 169 25.15 5.37 28.22
N PRO A 170 25.90 4.95 29.27
CA PRO A 170 27.32 4.68 29.14
C PRO A 170 27.63 3.65 28.03
N PRO A 171 28.83 3.72 27.43
CA PRO A 171 29.24 2.78 26.39
C PRO A 171 29.04 1.31 26.83
N GLY A 172 28.46 0.51 25.93
CA GLY A 172 28.17 -0.91 26.19
C GLY A 172 26.81 -1.18 26.85
N SER A 173 26.05 -0.14 27.23
CA SER A 173 24.68 -0.27 27.70
C SER A 173 23.70 0.36 26.69
N PRO A 174 22.56 -0.28 26.38
CA PRO A 174 21.58 0.29 25.47
C PRO A 174 21.02 1.60 26.01
N SER A 175 20.97 2.64 25.17
CA SER A 175 20.27 3.90 25.47
C SER A 175 18.76 3.67 25.43
N GLN A 176 18.01 4.36 26.29
CA GLN A 176 16.58 4.12 26.44
C GLN A 176 15.78 5.40 26.19
N GLY A 177 14.63 5.28 25.55
CA GLY A 177 13.85 6.45 25.19
C GLY A 177 12.43 6.17 24.72
N LEU A 178 11.91 7.15 23.99
CA LEU A 178 10.59 7.11 23.39
C LEU A 178 10.70 7.48 21.91
N ALA A 179 10.11 6.65 21.05
CA ALA A 179 9.92 6.92 19.64
C ALA A 179 8.44 7.05 19.31
N LYS A 180 8.08 8.09 18.57
CA LYS A 180 6.75 8.26 17.99
C LYS A 180 6.80 7.92 16.51
N LEU A 181 6.04 6.90 16.11
CA LEU A 181 5.96 6.44 14.74
C LEU A 181 4.61 6.84 14.14
N ASN A 182 4.63 7.30 12.88
CA ASN A 182 3.44 7.64 12.11
C ASN A 182 3.41 6.77 10.87
N PHE A 183 2.41 5.89 10.79
CA PHE A 183 2.24 4.92 9.73
C PHE A 183 1.31 5.48 8.65
N ASN A 184 1.73 5.33 7.40
CA ASN A 184 0.89 5.60 6.22
C ASN A 184 1.07 4.45 5.23
N LEU A 185 0.12 3.51 5.25
CA LEU A 185 0.21 2.23 4.56
C LEU A 185 -0.94 2.04 3.60
N GLN A 186 -0.68 1.29 2.54
CA GLN A 186 -1.65 0.92 1.53
C GLN A 186 -1.55 -0.58 1.25
N THR A 187 -2.69 -1.26 1.20
CA THR A 187 -2.74 -2.67 0.78
C THR A 187 -3.65 -2.81 -0.44
N PRO A 188 -3.27 -3.64 -1.43
CA PRO A 188 -4.16 -3.98 -2.52
C PRO A 188 -5.34 -4.80 -2.01
N GLN A 189 -6.56 -4.37 -2.32
CA GLN A 189 -7.78 -5.11 -2.06
C GLN A 189 -8.30 -5.72 -3.37
N GLN A 190 -8.55 -7.02 -3.36
CA GLN A 190 -9.29 -7.67 -4.43
C GLN A 190 -10.74 -7.20 -4.39
N VAL A 191 -11.16 -6.46 -5.42
CA VAL A 191 -12.57 -6.14 -5.63
C VAL A 191 -13.18 -7.34 -6.35
N PRO A 192 -14.27 -7.94 -5.84
CA PRO A 192 -14.99 -8.94 -6.59
C PRO A 192 -15.40 -8.34 -7.94
N GLU A 193 -15.00 -8.99 -9.03
CA GLU A 193 -15.48 -8.55 -10.35
C GLU A 193 -17.01 -8.60 -10.34
N PRO A 194 -17.70 -7.61 -10.92
CA PRO A 194 -19.14 -7.69 -11.09
C PRO A 194 -19.41 -8.90 -11.98
N THR A 195 -19.80 -10.01 -11.36
CA THR A 195 -20.36 -11.15 -12.07
C THR A 195 -21.47 -10.58 -12.93
N ALA A 196 -21.35 -10.67 -14.26
CA ALA A 196 -22.35 -10.16 -15.18
C ALA A 196 -23.69 -10.81 -14.82
N ASN A 197 -24.48 -10.11 -14.00
CA ASN A 197 -25.71 -10.66 -13.47
C ASN A 197 -26.59 -10.99 -14.68
N THR A 198 -27.02 -12.24 -14.75
CA THR A 198 -27.97 -12.78 -15.73
C THR A 198 -29.25 -11.93 -15.86
N SER A 199 -29.50 -10.99 -14.94
CA SER A 199 -30.55 -9.97 -15.01
C SER A 199 -30.41 -8.99 -16.19
N LEU A 200 -29.20 -8.65 -16.65
CA LEU A 200 -29.01 -7.83 -17.88
C LEU A 200 -29.40 -8.59 -19.15
N ILE A 201 -29.11 -9.90 -19.18
CA ILE A 201 -29.55 -10.79 -20.28
C ILE A 201 -31.08 -10.97 -20.23
N LEU A 202 -31.66 -11.10 -19.03
CA LEU A 202 -33.11 -11.27 -18.85
C LEU A 202 -33.91 -10.02 -19.25
N MET A 203 -33.41 -8.81 -18.95
CA MET A 203 -34.04 -7.55 -19.40
C MET A 203 -33.96 -7.37 -20.92
N GLY A 204 -32.88 -7.82 -21.56
CA GLY A 204 -32.77 -7.85 -23.03
C GLY A 204 -33.79 -8.78 -23.68
N LEU A 205 -34.05 -9.95 -23.08
CA LEU A 205 -35.01 -10.92 -23.62
C LEU A 205 -36.47 -10.47 -23.48
N MET A 206 -36.86 -9.80 -22.38
CA MET A 206 -38.23 -9.28 -22.23
C MET A 206 -38.55 -8.11 -23.19
N GLY A 207 -37.56 -7.30 -23.57
CA GLY A 207 -37.76 -6.23 -24.55
C GLY A 207 -38.11 -6.73 -25.96
N THR A 208 -37.53 -7.87 -26.37
CA THR A 208 -37.75 -8.43 -27.72
C THR A 208 -39.13 -9.08 -27.89
N SER A 209 -39.68 -9.73 -26.85
CA SER A 209 -40.99 -10.40 -26.91
C SER A 209 -42.16 -9.41 -27.04
N LEU A 210 -42.05 -8.20 -26.47
CA LEU A 210 -43.05 -7.14 -26.61
C LEU A 210 -43.06 -6.47 -27.99
N VAL A 211 -41.93 -6.43 -28.70
CA VAL A 211 -41.86 -5.85 -30.05
C VAL A 211 -42.36 -6.84 -31.12
N ILE A 212 -42.09 -8.13 -30.95
CA ILE A 212 -42.56 -9.18 -31.87
C ILE A 212 -44.09 -9.35 -31.79
N SER A 213 -44.67 -9.37 -30.59
CA SER A 213 -46.13 -9.49 -30.42
C SER A 213 -46.93 -8.32 -31.00
N ARG A 214 -46.34 -7.12 -31.10
CA ARG A 214 -46.96 -5.96 -31.75
C ARG A 214 -46.96 -6.03 -33.29
N ARG A 215 -46.02 -6.76 -33.91
CA ARG A 215 -45.99 -6.93 -35.38
C ARG A 215 -46.98 -7.99 -35.86
N TYR A 216 -47.23 -9.04 -35.09
CA TYR A 216 -48.18 -10.10 -35.47
C TYR A 216 -49.66 -9.67 -35.41
N LYS A 217 -50.03 -8.70 -34.57
CA LYS A 217 -51.41 -8.19 -34.52
C LYS A 217 -51.82 -7.29 -35.69
N LYS A 218 -50.89 -6.90 -36.58
CA LYS A 218 -51.18 -6.01 -37.71
C LYS A 218 -51.36 -6.73 -39.06
N VAL A 219 -51.17 -8.06 -39.11
CA VAL A 219 -51.21 -8.85 -40.35
C VAL A 219 -52.52 -9.65 -40.51
N ILE A 220 -53.36 -9.75 -39.47
CA ILE A 220 -54.67 -10.41 -39.55
C ILE A 220 -55.78 -9.34 -39.53
N SER A 221 -55.83 -8.54 -40.59
CA SER A 221 -57.05 -7.85 -40.99
C SER A 221 -56.95 -7.57 -42.47
N VAL A 222 -57.61 -8.41 -43.28
CA VAL A 222 -58.29 -8.10 -44.55
C VAL A 222 -58.60 -9.43 -45.24
N SER A 223 -59.88 -9.82 -45.24
CA SER A 223 -60.67 -10.02 -46.47
C SER A 223 -61.98 -10.76 -46.16
N ILE A 224 -63.09 -10.01 -46.08
CA ILE A 224 -64.43 -10.56 -46.34
C ILE A 224 -64.99 -9.72 -47.50
N PRO A 225 -65.25 -10.30 -48.69
CA PRO A 225 -65.86 -9.56 -49.78
C PRO A 225 -67.36 -9.39 -49.53
N GLN A 226 -67.84 -8.15 -49.56
CA GLN A 226 -69.26 -7.84 -49.68
C GLN A 226 -69.73 -8.25 -51.08
N LYS A 227 -70.64 -9.23 -51.15
CA LYS A 227 -71.48 -9.44 -52.34
C LYS A 227 -72.66 -8.46 -52.32
N THR A 228 -72.91 -7.96 -53.51
CA THR A 228 -73.84 -6.93 -53.95
C THR A 228 -75.32 -7.22 -53.68
N CYS A 229 -76.07 -6.13 -53.58
CA CYS A 229 -77.51 -6.03 -53.34
C CYS A 229 -78.32 -5.99 -54.66
N LYS A 230 -79.48 -6.67 -54.66
CA LYS A 230 -80.75 -6.46 -55.40
C LYS A 230 -81.30 -7.75 -55.99
#